data_AF-A0A3M7P629-F1
#
_entry.id   AF-A0A3M7P629-F1
#
_cell.length_a   1.000
_cell.length_b   1.000
_cell.length_c   1.000
_cell.angle_alpha   90.00
_cell.angle_beta   90.00
_cell.angle_gamma   90.00
#
_symmetry.space_group_name_H-M   'P 1'
#
loop_
_entity.id
_entity.type
_entity.pdbx_description
1 polymer ?
#
loop_
_entity_poly.entity_id
_entity_poly.type
_entity_poly.pdbx_seq_one_letter_code
_entity_poly.pdbx_strand_id
1 'polypeptide(L)'
;MLLSVHGLWLREHNRVARKLAYINPKWDDETLYQEARRITIAQYQHIIVHEFVPVLIGEKLSRDFELLPLKDGYATDYEKKVQANTINEFAAAAIRIAHTLVVDEHKRADKYHRLYDLRNISDYQFNTVKYAIDAPLEDILYGSLNEATYIKACQMNKEMNNFLFEGIFSNENTKRWALFTRNMARGRDHGFPGYNYYREKCGLNRARHFEDLRSNIPDFLIERLKKLYGHVDDIDLYAGLISEEPLKGAAAGFTS
;
A
#
# COMPACT_ATOMS: atom_id res chain seq x y z
N MET A 1 5.61 -1.19 12.58
CA MET A 1 6.23 -0.83 11.28
C MET A 1 6.07 0.64 10.89
N LEU A 2 4.85 1.19 10.74
CA LEU A 2 4.64 2.57 10.27
C LEU A 2 5.46 3.62 11.04
N LEU A 3 5.38 3.61 12.37
CA LEU A 3 6.15 4.53 13.23
C LEU A 3 7.68 4.39 13.01
N SER A 4 8.18 3.17 12.83
CA SER A 4 9.60 2.91 12.57
C SER A 4 10.06 3.54 11.25
N VAL A 5 9.24 3.45 10.19
CA VAL A 5 9.54 4.07 8.88
C VAL A 5 9.51 5.60 8.96
N HIS A 6 8.55 6.18 9.70
CA HIS A 6 8.55 7.64 9.96
C HIS A 6 9.81 8.09 10.71
N GLY A 7 10.23 7.34 11.74
CA GLY A 7 11.47 7.59 12.46
C GLY A 7 12.71 7.50 11.57
N LEU A 8 12.74 6.55 10.63
CA LEU A 8 13.81 6.40 9.64
C LEU A 8 13.95 7.66 8.76
N TRP A 9 12.84 8.12 8.17
CA TRP A 9 12.85 9.32 7.31
C TRP A 9 13.20 10.60 8.05
N LEU A 10 12.77 10.75 9.30
CA LEU A 10 13.18 11.87 10.16
C LEU A 10 14.71 11.86 10.40
N ARG A 11 15.28 10.69 10.68
CA ARG A 11 16.72 10.54 10.87
C ARG A 11 17.50 10.79 9.58
N GLU A 12 16.97 10.37 8.44
CA GLU A 12 17.58 10.61 7.13
C GLU A 12 17.63 12.11 6.80
N HIS A 13 16.53 12.84 7.00
CA HIS A 13 16.51 14.30 6.84
C HIS A 13 17.61 14.97 7.67
N ASN A 14 17.70 14.64 8.97
CA ASN A 14 18.73 15.18 9.86
C ASN A 14 20.15 14.76 9.45
N ARG A 15 20.33 13.56 8.90
CA ARG A 15 21.62 13.10 8.37
C ARG A 15 22.04 13.91 7.15
N VAL A 16 21.10 14.19 6.24
CA VAL A 16 21.35 15.01 5.05
C VAL A 16 21.66 16.46 5.45
N ALA A 17 20.87 17.07 6.32
CA ALA A 17 21.09 18.43 6.81
C ALA A 17 22.49 18.61 7.44
N ARG A 18 22.91 17.68 8.32
CA ARG A 18 24.27 17.72 8.92
C ARG A 18 25.39 17.63 7.88
N LYS A 19 25.22 16.79 6.84
CA LYS A 19 26.20 16.70 5.76
C LYS A 19 26.23 17.98 4.92
N LEU A 20 25.08 18.57 4.63
CA LEU A 20 25.00 19.84 3.90
C LEU A 20 25.64 20.99 4.69
N ALA A 21 25.43 21.06 6.01
CA ALA A 21 26.04 22.06 6.88
C ALA A 21 27.57 21.94 6.91
N TYR A 22 28.10 20.71 6.91
CA TYR A 22 29.54 20.45 6.85
C TYR A 22 30.14 20.93 5.53
N ILE A 23 29.47 20.68 4.39
CA ILE A 23 29.96 21.04 3.05
C ILE A 23 29.73 22.54 2.76
N ASN A 24 28.68 23.13 3.32
CA ASN A 24 28.29 24.53 3.12
C ASN A 24 28.20 25.28 4.47
N PRO A 25 29.34 25.63 5.12
CA PRO A 25 29.34 26.21 6.47
C PRO A 25 28.67 27.59 6.60
N LYS A 26 28.35 28.25 5.47
CA LYS A 26 27.72 29.57 5.43
C LYS A 26 26.19 29.52 5.26
N TRP A 27 25.62 28.34 5.01
CA TRP A 27 24.17 28.20 4.90
C TRP A 27 23.51 28.40 6.26
N ASP A 28 22.39 29.11 6.26
CA ASP A 28 21.53 29.24 7.43
C ASP A 28 20.64 28.00 7.61
N ASP A 29 19.93 27.96 8.74
CA ASP A 29 19.09 26.83 9.12
C ASP A 29 17.93 26.58 8.13
N GLU A 30 17.30 27.64 7.62
CA GLU A 30 16.21 27.53 6.65
C GLU A 30 16.70 26.93 5.32
N THR A 31 17.84 27.39 4.81
CA THR A 31 18.44 26.82 3.59
C THR A 31 18.78 25.35 3.79
N LEU A 32 19.39 25.00 4.94
CA LEU A 32 19.72 23.62 5.28
C LEU A 32 18.47 22.73 5.35
N TYR A 33 17.40 23.22 5.98
CA TYR A 33 16.13 22.51 6.08
C TYR A 33 15.51 22.25 4.71
N GLN A 34 15.37 23.29 3.87
CA GLN A 34 14.72 23.15 2.56
C GLN A 34 15.51 22.25 1.61
N GLU A 35 16.84 22.36 1.57
CA GLU A 35 17.68 21.50 0.72
C GLU A 35 17.69 20.05 1.22
N ALA A 36 17.76 19.83 2.54
CA ALA A 36 17.63 18.48 3.10
C ALA A 36 16.24 17.88 2.79
N ARG A 37 15.16 18.66 2.96
CA ARG A 37 13.80 18.25 2.61
C ARG A 37 13.68 17.89 1.14
N ARG A 38 14.22 18.70 0.24
CA ARG A 38 14.20 18.47 -1.22
C ARG A 38 14.90 17.17 -1.58
N ILE A 39 16.09 16.91 -1.04
CA ILE A 39 16.83 15.67 -1.28
C ILE A 39 16.07 14.46 -0.73
N THR A 40 15.54 14.55 0.50
CA THR A 40 14.77 13.45 1.10
C THR A 40 13.50 13.13 0.31
N ILE A 41 12.79 14.13 -0.21
CA ILE A 41 11.65 13.94 -1.12
C ILE A 41 12.09 13.22 -2.40
N ALA A 42 13.22 13.62 -3.00
CA ALA A 42 13.75 12.98 -4.20
C ALA A 42 14.13 11.50 -3.95
N GLN A 43 14.74 11.19 -2.80
CA GLN A 43 15.01 9.81 -2.39
C GLN A 43 13.72 8.99 -2.27
N TYR A 44 12.71 9.54 -1.59
CA TYR A 44 11.42 8.88 -1.43
C TYR A 44 10.74 8.64 -2.78
N GLN A 45 10.66 9.65 -3.65
CA GLN A 45 10.09 9.53 -4.98
C GLN A 45 10.83 8.50 -5.84
N HIS A 46 12.17 8.48 -5.79
CA HIS A 46 12.95 7.51 -6.52
C HIS A 46 12.65 6.08 -6.06
N ILE A 47 12.65 5.82 -4.74
CA ILE A 47 12.31 4.49 -4.21
C ILE A 47 10.90 4.08 -4.62
N ILE A 48 9.92 4.98 -4.51
CA ILE A 48 8.53 4.67 -4.88
C ILE A 48 8.42 4.30 -6.37
N VAL A 49 8.98 5.12 -7.25
CA VAL A 49 8.78 4.97 -8.69
C VAL A 49 9.69 3.89 -9.29
N HIS A 50 10.92 3.77 -8.81
CA HIS A 50 11.89 2.81 -9.31
C HIS A 50 11.72 1.41 -8.71
N GLU A 51 11.43 1.32 -7.41
CA GLU A 51 11.45 0.04 -6.70
C GLU A 51 10.02 -0.47 -6.38
N PHE A 52 9.13 0.41 -5.93
CA PHE A 52 7.80 -0.02 -5.46
C PHE A 52 6.76 -0.17 -6.58
N VAL A 53 6.63 0.82 -7.46
CA VAL A 53 5.64 0.80 -8.56
C VAL A 53 5.78 -0.45 -9.45
N PRO A 54 7.00 -0.86 -9.88
CA PRO A 54 7.14 -2.03 -10.75
C PRO A 54 6.79 -3.35 -10.07
N VAL A 55 6.98 -3.44 -8.75
CA VAL A 55 6.51 -4.59 -7.96
C VAL A 55 4.99 -4.57 -7.83
N LEU A 56 4.38 -3.40 -7.72
CA LEU A 56 2.93 -3.26 -7.57
C LEU A 56 2.18 -3.63 -8.86
N ILE A 57 2.52 -3.00 -9.99
CA ILE A 57 1.75 -3.12 -11.25
C ILE A 57 2.46 -3.96 -12.32
N GLY A 58 3.70 -4.38 -12.07
CA GLY A 58 4.52 -5.17 -12.99
C GLY A 58 5.36 -4.31 -13.93
N GLU A 59 6.58 -4.80 -14.21
CA GLU A 59 7.58 -4.18 -15.08
C GLU A 59 7.06 -3.76 -16.46
N LYS A 60 6.17 -4.56 -17.06
CA LYS A 60 5.63 -4.28 -18.39
C LYS A 60 4.80 -3.00 -18.38
N LEU A 61 3.82 -2.90 -17.48
CA LEU A 61 2.96 -1.72 -17.39
C LEU A 61 3.76 -0.47 -16.97
N SER A 62 4.71 -0.62 -16.05
CA SER A 62 5.57 0.51 -15.66
C SER A 62 6.37 1.07 -16.83
N ARG A 63 6.76 0.24 -17.81
CA ARG A 63 7.44 0.68 -19.03
C ARG A 63 6.48 1.22 -20.08
N ASP A 64 5.35 0.54 -20.28
CA ASP A 64 4.33 0.95 -21.26
C ASP A 64 3.75 2.34 -20.92
N PHE A 65 3.67 2.68 -19.63
CA PHE A 65 3.25 4.01 -19.14
C PHE A 65 4.41 4.97 -18.88
N GLU A 66 5.64 4.61 -19.26
CA GLU A 66 6.84 5.47 -19.11
C GLU A 66 7.06 5.97 -17.68
N LEU A 67 6.75 5.14 -16.68
CA LEU A 67 6.79 5.54 -15.27
C LEU A 67 8.20 5.47 -14.67
N LEU A 68 9.09 4.66 -15.23
CA LEU A 68 10.42 4.42 -14.65
C LEU A 68 11.34 5.63 -14.82
N PRO A 69 12.16 5.99 -13.81
CA PRO A 69 13.10 7.09 -13.93
C PRO A 69 14.16 6.79 -15.00
N LEU A 70 14.68 7.86 -15.61
CA LEU A 70 15.83 7.79 -16.51
C LEU A 70 17.05 7.22 -15.78
N LYS A 71 17.90 6.50 -16.52
CA LYS A 71 19.17 5.97 -15.98
C LYS A 71 20.18 7.08 -15.69
N ASP A 72 20.10 8.17 -16.45
CA ASP A 72 20.97 9.32 -16.36
C ASP A 72 20.25 10.58 -16.88
N GLY A 73 20.78 11.76 -16.52
CA GLY A 73 20.23 13.05 -16.93
C GLY A 73 19.01 13.51 -16.14
N TYR A 74 18.22 14.38 -16.76
CA TYR A 74 17.03 15.01 -16.17
C TYR A 74 15.80 14.71 -17.01
N ALA A 75 14.68 14.41 -16.35
CA ALA A 75 13.39 14.34 -17.01
C ALA A 75 12.99 15.74 -17.54
N THR A 76 12.44 15.78 -18.75
CA THR A 76 12.05 17.04 -19.45
C THR A 76 10.58 17.03 -19.87
N ASP A 77 9.83 16.06 -19.36
CA ASP A 77 8.44 15.72 -19.64
C ASP A 77 7.43 16.42 -18.71
N TYR A 78 7.88 17.39 -17.90
CA TYR A 78 6.97 18.17 -17.07
C TYR A 78 5.95 18.93 -17.92
N GLU A 79 4.68 18.57 -17.76
CA GLU A 79 3.57 19.25 -18.42
C GLU A 79 2.65 19.95 -17.41
N LYS A 80 2.59 21.29 -17.50
CA LYS A 80 1.76 22.14 -16.61
C LYS A 80 0.26 21.83 -16.68
N LYS A 81 -0.22 21.23 -17.77
CA LYS A 81 -1.64 20.91 -17.98
C LYS A 81 -2.06 19.60 -17.31
N VAL A 82 -1.11 18.77 -16.89
CA VAL A 82 -1.40 17.51 -16.19
C VAL A 82 -2.03 17.83 -14.84
N GLN A 83 -3.17 17.18 -14.58
CA GLN A 83 -3.86 17.30 -13.30
C GLN A 83 -3.20 16.35 -12.29
N ALA A 84 -2.49 16.92 -11.32
CA ALA A 84 -1.73 16.16 -10.31
C ALA A 84 -2.54 15.83 -9.05
N ASN A 85 -3.87 16.01 -9.07
CA ASN A 85 -4.72 15.65 -7.95
C ASN A 85 -4.91 14.13 -7.88
N THR A 86 -4.91 13.60 -6.66
CA THR A 86 -5.29 12.21 -6.42
C THR A 86 -6.79 12.06 -6.70
N ILE A 87 -7.14 11.15 -7.60
CA ILE A 87 -8.54 10.80 -7.87
C ILE A 87 -9.13 10.02 -6.69
N ASN A 88 -10.44 10.16 -6.48
CA ASN A 88 -11.12 9.64 -5.31
C ASN A 88 -11.04 8.11 -5.23
N GLU A 89 -11.23 7.45 -6.37
CA GLU A 89 -11.19 6.01 -6.58
C GLU A 89 -9.83 5.43 -6.20
N PHE A 90 -8.75 6.12 -6.55
CA PHE A 90 -7.40 5.71 -6.18
C PHE A 90 -7.22 5.75 -4.65
N ALA A 91 -7.59 6.86 -4.00
CA ALA A 91 -7.40 7.07 -2.57
C ALA A 91 -8.29 6.18 -1.69
N ALA A 92 -9.53 5.94 -2.12
CA ALA A 92 -10.53 5.23 -1.31
C ALA A 92 -10.76 3.77 -1.72
N ALA A 93 -10.26 3.32 -2.88
CA ALA A 93 -10.36 1.93 -3.31
C ALA A 93 -9.03 1.34 -3.85
N ALA A 94 -8.46 1.85 -4.94
CA ALA A 94 -7.41 1.14 -5.68
C ALA A 94 -6.13 0.91 -4.85
N ILE A 95 -5.54 1.96 -4.25
CA ILE A 95 -4.32 1.80 -3.45
C ILE A 95 -4.54 0.91 -2.21
N ARG A 96 -5.80 0.69 -1.81
CA ARG A 96 -6.15 -0.15 -0.66
C ARG A 96 -6.02 -1.63 -0.94
N ILE A 97 -5.77 -2.06 -2.19
CA ILE A 97 -5.30 -3.43 -2.46
C ILE A 97 -4.02 -3.71 -1.66
N ALA A 98 -3.20 -2.69 -1.37
CA ALA A 98 -2.01 -2.85 -0.53
C ALA A 98 -2.33 -3.38 0.89
N HIS A 99 -3.59 -3.32 1.34
CA HIS A 99 -3.98 -3.95 2.59
C HIS A 99 -3.89 -5.49 2.52
N THR A 100 -4.00 -6.12 1.33
CA THR A 100 -3.78 -7.57 1.17
C THR A 100 -2.31 -7.97 1.34
N LEU A 101 -1.39 -6.99 1.36
CA LEU A 101 0.04 -7.18 1.55
C LEU A 101 0.44 -7.19 3.03
N VAL A 102 -0.50 -6.88 3.93
CA VAL A 102 -0.25 -6.85 5.36
C VAL A 102 -0.16 -8.29 5.88
N VAL A 103 0.87 -8.60 6.66
CA VAL A 103 1.06 -9.91 7.32
C VAL A 103 0.26 -10.01 8.63
N ASP A 104 0.02 -11.22 9.14
CA ASP A 104 -0.67 -11.41 10.42
C ASP A 104 0.20 -10.99 11.61
N GLU A 105 1.52 -11.16 11.52
CA GLU A 105 2.44 -10.97 12.65
C GLU A 105 3.64 -10.12 12.24
N HIS A 106 4.10 -9.25 13.12
CA HIS A 106 5.41 -8.60 12.97
C HIS A 106 6.48 -9.47 13.59
N LYS A 107 7.48 -9.80 12.79
CA LYS A 107 8.76 -10.32 13.27
C LYS A 107 9.61 -9.20 13.85
N ARG A 108 10.39 -9.51 14.88
CA ARG A 108 11.52 -8.69 15.32
C ARG A 108 12.82 -9.48 15.13
N ALA A 109 13.82 -8.79 14.60
CA ALA A 109 15.16 -9.31 14.48
C ALA A 109 16.16 -8.31 15.05
N ASP A 110 17.28 -8.81 15.54
CA ASP A 110 18.40 -7.94 15.91
C ASP A 110 19.14 -7.41 14.67
N LYS A 111 20.15 -6.56 14.88
CA LYS A 111 20.99 -6.02 13.80
C LYS A 111 21.77 -7.07 12.98
N TYR A 112 21.81 -8.32 13.43
CA TYR A 112 22.40 -9.45 12.71
C TYR A 112 21.34 -10.30 12.00
N HIS A 113 20.11 -9.77 11.86
CA HIS A 113 18.97 -10.44 11.26
C HIS A 113 18.56 -11.74 11.98
N ARG A 114 18.92 -11.89 13.27
CA ARG A 114 18.47 -13.04 14.06
C ARG A 114 17.10 -12.75 14.64
N LEU A 115 16.10 -13.52 14.18
CA LEU A 115 14.73 -13.46 14.68
C LEU A 115 14.68 -13.89 16.14
N TYR A 116 14.00 -13.11 16.98
CA TYR A 116 13.88 -13.41 18.42
C TYR A 116 12.48 -13.18 18.98
N ASP A 117 11.59 -12.48 18.26
CA ASP A 117 10.21 -12.23 18.68
C ASP A 117 9.26 -12.21 17.48
N LEU A 118 8.02 -12.63 17.71
CA LEU A 118 6.94 -12.68 16.73
C LEU A 118 5.64 -12.30 17.43
N ARG A 119 4.91 -11.34 16.88
CA ARG A 119 3.71 -10.82 17.53
C ARG A 119 2.61 -10.45 16.55
N ASN A 120 1.36 -10.70 16.92
CA ASN A 120 0.22 -10.29 16.11
C ASN A 120 0.20 -8.76 15.90
N ILE A 121 -0.20 -8.33 14.70
CA ILE A 121 -0.29 -6.89 14.40
C ILE A 121 -1.31 -6.19 15.30
N SER A 122 -2.43 -6.84 15.61
CA SER A 122 -3.54 -6.31 16.42
C SER A 122 -3.12 -5.84 17.81
N ASP A 123 -2.17 -6.52 18.45
CA ASP A 123 -1.65 -6.20 19.80
C ASP A 123 -1.02 -4.80 19.91
N TYR A 124 -0.62 -4.23 18.78
CA TYR A 124 0.20 -3.02 18.72
C TYR A 124 -0.42 -1.88 17.90
N GLN A 125 -1.60 -2.09 17.34
CA GLN A 125 -2.32 -1.06 16.60
C GLN A 125 -2.55 0.15 17.51
N PHE A 126 -1.91 1.28 17.16
CA PHE A 126 -1.98 2.56 17.87
C PHE A 126 -1.53 2.53 19.35
N ASN A 127 -0.83 1.48 19.78
CA ASN A 127 -0.26 1.40 21.11
C ASN A 127 1.25 1.69 21.08
N THR A 128 1.59 2.97 20.91
CA THR A 128 2.98 3.43 20.76
C THR A 128 3.83 3.20 22.00
N VAL A 129 3.23 3.28 23.20
CA VAL A 129 3.91 3.07 24.49
C VAL A 129 4.34 1.61 24.64
N LYS A 130 3.42 0.67 24.42
CA LYS A 130 3.75 -0.76 24.42
C LYS A 130 4.84 -1.07 23.38
N TYR A 131 4.73 -0.45 22.21
CA TYR A 131 5.73 -0.61 21.14
C TYR A 131 7.14 -0.16 21.55
N ALA A 132 7.24 1.00 22.21
CA ALA A 132 8.50 1.60 22.64
C ALA A 132 9.14 0.89 23.84
N ILE A 133 8.33 0.28 24.71
CA ILE A 133 8.80 -0.46 25.88
C ILE A 133 9.27 -1.87 25.49
N ASP A 134 8.53 -2.56 24.62
CA ASP A 134 8.77 -3.98 24.34
C ASP A 134 10.08 -4.25 23.59
N ALA A 135 10.49 -3.37 22.67
CA ALA A 135 11.81 -3.43 22.02
C ALA A 135 12.07 -2.21 21.10
N PRO A 136 13.33 -2.00 20.66
CA PRO A 136 13.68 -0.94 19.70
C PRO A 136 12.81 -0.97 18.45
N LEU A 137 12.50 0.22 17.91
CA LEU A 137 11.70 0.37 16.69
C LEU A 137 12.38 -0.22 15.46
N GLU A 138 13.72 -0.23 15.48
CA GLU A 138 14.60 -0.74 14.44
C GLU A 138 14.49 -2.26 14.28
N ASP A 139 14.20 -2.99 15.35
CA ASP A 139 14.15 -4.45 15.32
C ASP A 139 12.99 -4.97 14.47
N ILE A 140 11.92 -4.18 14.36
CA ILE A 140 10.82 -4.46 13.44
C ILE A 140 11.22 -4.18 12.00
N LEU A 141 12.07 -3.18 11.74
CA LEU A 141 12.60 -2.98 10.39
C LEU A 141 13.46 -4.17 9.98
N TYR A 142 14.35 -4.65 10.86
CA TYR A 142 15.13 -5.87 10.60
C TYR A 142 14.24 -7.10 10.44
N GLY A 143 13.19 -7.22 11.26
CA GLY A 143 12.21 -8.31 11.14
C GLY A 143 11.48 -8.29 9.79
N SER A 144 10.99 -7.13 9.37
CA SER A 144 10.32 -6.95 8.06
C SER A 144 11.24 -7.24 6.88
N LEU A 145 12.55 -6.98 6.99
CA LEU A 145 13.52 -7.35 5.95
C LEU A 145 13.72 -8.87 5.81
N ASN A 146 13.35 -9.65 6.82
CA ASN A 146 13.44 -11.12 6.83
C ASN A 146 12.10 -11.80 6.47
N GLU A 147 11.10 -11.03 6.05
CA GLU A 147 9.76 -11.52 5.79
C GLU A 147 9.35 -11.28 4.34
N ALA A 148 9.00 -12.37 3.66
CA ALA A 148 8.33 -12.28 2.37
C ALA A 148 6.83 -12.06 2.59
N THR A 149 6.27 -11.05 1.95
CA THR A 149 4.82 -10.91 1.79
C THR A 149 4.34 -11.87 0.71
N TYR A 150 3.20 -12.52 0.94
CA TYR A 150 2.54 -13.36 -0.07
C TYR A 150 1.32 -12.62 -0.64
N ILE A 151 1.29 -12.43 -1.95
CA ILE A 151 0.13 -11.86 -2.65
C ILE A 151 -0.75 -13.01 -3.14
N LYS A 152 -2.00 -13.05 -2.69
CA LYS A 152 -3.04 -13.95 -3.23
C LYS A 152 -4.34 -13.18 -3.42
N ALA A 153 -5.02 -13.44 -4.53
CA ALA A 153 -6.32 -12.86 -4.83
C ALA A 153 -7.31 -13.11 -3.68
N CYS A 154 -8.00 -12.05 -3.29
CA CYS A 154 -9.05 -12.02 -2.26
C CYS A 154 -8.61 -12.60 -0.91
N GLN A 155 -7.32 -12.52 -0.58
CA GLN A 155 -6.84 -12.91 0.74
C GLN A 155 -6.48 -11.67 1.57
N MET A 156 -7.05 -11.66 2.77
CA MET A 156 -6.70 -10.72 3.82
C MET A 156 -6.44 -11.50 5.08
N ASN A 157 -5.46 -11.02 5.81
CA ASN A 157 -5.03 -11.59 7.07
C ASN A 157 -6.13 -11.42 8.14
N LYS A 158 -6.17 -12.33 9.13
CA LYS A 158 -7.22 -12.34 10.16
C LYS A 158 -7.13 -11.11 11.07
N GLU A 159 -5.93 -10.59 11.30
CA GLU A 159 -5.68 -9.45 12.18
C GLU A 159 -6.33 -8.17 11.66
N MET A 160 -6.32 -7.95 10.35
CA MET A 160 -6.93 -6.78 9.71
C MET A 160 -8.42 -6.98 9.43
N ASN A 161 -8.86 -8.23 9.22
CA ASN A 161 -10.26 -8.51 8.89
C ASN A 161 -11.16 -8.72 10.13
N ASN A 162 -10.60 -9.17 11.25
CA ASN A 162 -11.38 -9.52 12.44
C ASN A 162 -10.94 -8.76 13.69
N PHE A 163 -9.75 -8.16 13.72
CA PHE A 163 -9.17 -7.59 14.94
C PHE A 163 -8.69 -6.15 14.76
N LEU A 164 -9.20 -5.44 13.74
CA LEU A 164 -8.82 -4.05 13.51
C LEU A 164 -9.24 -3.17 14.70
N PHE A 165 -8.25 -2.47 15.24
CA PHE A 165 -8.28 -1.60 16.42
C PHE A 165 -8.59 -2.27 17.76
N GLU A 166 -8.40 -3.60 17.88
CA GLU A 166 -8.65 -4.31 19.14
C GLU A 166 -7.88 -3.68 20.31
N GLY A 167 -6.60 -3.35 20.12
CA GLY A 167 -5.76 -2.73 21.17
C GLY A 167 -6.07 -1.28 21.56
N ILE A 168 -6.99 -0.58 20.87
CA ILE A 168 -7.40 0.80 21.20
C ILE A 168 -8.70 0.82 21.98
N PHE A 169 -9.62 -0.03 21.55
CA PHE A 169 -10.98 0.02 22.02
C PHE A 169 -11.27 -1.05 23.09
N SER A 170 -10.42 -2.06 23.29
CA SER A 170 -10.67 -3.25 24.14
C SER A 170 -11.39 -3.02 25.48
N ASN A 171 -12.71 -3.01 25.43
CA ASN A 171 -13.61 -3.47 26.49
C ASN A 171 -14.48 -4.60 25.90
N GLU A 172 -15.12 -5.41 26.76
CA GLU A 172 -15.93 -6.58 26.35
C GLU A 172 -17.03 -6.26 25.32
N ASN A 173 -17.37 -4.97 25.15
CA ASN A 173 -18.38 -4.46 24.23
C ASN A 173 -17.81 -3.74 22.99
N THR A 174 -16.48 -3.65 22.84
CA THR A 174 -15.90 -2.92 21.73
C THR A 174 -15.80 -3.76 20.48
N LYS A 175 -16.52 -3.25 19.48
CA LYS A 175 -16.68 -3.85 18.18
C LYS A 175 -15.30 -3.95 17.54
N ARG A 176 -14.86 -5.19 17.36
CA ARG A 176 -13.87 -5.59 16.36
C ARG A 176 -14.29 -5.03 15.01
N TRP A 177 -13.38 -4.34 14.33
CA TRP A 177 -13.66 -3.81 13.00
C TRP A 177 -13.08 -4.76 11.93
N ALA A 178 -13.76 -4.81 10.79
CA ALA A 178 -13.30 -5.52 9.61
C ALA A 178 -12.86 -4.53 8.54
N LEU A 179 -11.55 -4.47 8.25
CA LEU A 179 -11.01 -3.48 7.31
C LEU A 179 -11.62 -3.61 5.91
N PHE A 180 -11.87 -4.84 5.43
CA PHE A 180 -12.49 -5.09 4.13
C PHE A 180 -13.92 -4.55 4.05
N THR A 181 -14.75 -4.87 5.05
CA THR A 181 -16.12 -4.36 5.13
C THR A 181 -16.13 -2.84 5.12
N ARG A 182 -15.17 -2.20 5.80
CA ARG A 182 -15.03 -0.75 5.77
C ARG A 182 -14.60 -0.21 4.41
N ASN A 183 -13.72 -0.90 3.68
CA ASN A 183 -13.32 -0.47 2.34
C ASN A 183 -14.50 -0.55 1.36
N MET A 184 -15.30 -1.61 1.42
CA MET A 184 -16.54 -1.71 0.63
C MET A 184 -17.55 -0.63 1.02
N ALA A 185 -17.82 -0.46 2.32
CA ALA A 185 -18.72 0.58 2.80
C ALA A 185 -18.24 1.99 2.42
N ARG A 186 -16.93 2.25 2.47
CA ARG A 186 -16.31 3.50 2.03
C ARG A 186 -16.52 3.75 0.54
N GLY A 187 -16.42 2.73 -0.29
CA GLY A 187 -16.69 2.86 -1.71
C GLY A 187 -18.12 3.28 -2.00
N ARG A 188 -19.09 2.71 -1.26
CA ARG A 188 -20.51 3.08 -1.34
C ARG A 188 -20.77 4.51 -0.83
N ASP A 189 -20.14 4.88 0.30
CA ASP A 189 -20.17 6.24 0.88
C ASP A 189 -19.63 7.29 -0.10
N HIS A 190 -18.57 6.95 -0.84
CA HIS A 190 -17.97 7.81 -1.85
C HIS A 190 -18.70 7.78 -3.20
N GLY A 191 -19.76 6.98 -3.34
CA GLY A 191 -20.57 6.90 -4.55
C GLY A 191 -19.86 6.28 -5.76
N PHE A 192 -18.91 5.35 -5.54
CA PHE A 192 -18.20 4.72 -6.65
C PHE A 192 -19.15 3.86 -7.51
N PRO A 193 -19.05 3.98 -8.85
CA PRO A 193 -19.55 2.96 -9.75
C PRO A 193 -19.05 1.56 -9.38
N GLY A 194 -19.80 0.53 -9.80
CA GLY A 194 -19.37 -0.86 -9.65
C GLY A 194 -18.07 -1.16 -10.41
N TYR A 195 -17.38 -2.22 -10.00
CA TYR A 195 -16.13 -2.70 -10.59
C TYR A 195 -16.17 -2.78 -12.12
N ASN A 196 -17.27 -3.24 -12.69
CA ASN A 196 -17.41 -3.43 -14.14
C ASN A 196 -17.32 -2.12 -14.95
N TYR A 197 -17.66 -0.96 -14.34
CA TYR A 197 -17.43 0.35 -14.95
C TYR A 197 -15.93 0.64 -15.11
N TYR A 198 -15.13 0.33 -14.08
CA TYR A 198 -13.68 0.57 -14.11
C TYR A 198 -12.96 -0.44 -14.98
N ARG A 199 -13.40 -1.70 -14.97
CA ARG A 199 -12.95 -2.73 -15.91
C ARG A 199 -12.97 -2.22 -17.35
N GLU A 200 -14.10 -1.63 -17.76
CA GLU A 200 -14.27 -1.04 -19.09
C GLU A 200 -13.36 0.18 -19.31
N LYS A 201 -13.23 1.07 -18.32
CA LYS A 201 -12.34 2.24 -18.40
C LYS A 201 -10.87 1.87 -18.52
N CYS A 202 -10.45 0.76 -17.92
CA CYS A 202 -9.09 0.23 -18.02
C CYS A 202 -8.85 -0.55 -19.34
N GLY A 203 -9.87 -0.67 -20.20
CA GLY A 203 -9.75 -1.26 -21.54
C GLY A 203 -10.10 -2.74 -21.64
N LEU A 204 -10.63 -3.35 -20.56
CA LEU A 204 -11.23 -4.68 -20.64
C LEU A 204 -12.68 -4.60 -21.13
N ASN A 205 -13.23 -5.69 -21.65
CA ASN A 205 -14.64 -5.72 -22.05
C ASN A 205 -15.54 -5.59 -20.82
N ARG A 206 -16.65 -4.85 -20.92
CA ARG A 206 -17.69 -4.87 -19.89
C ARG A 206 -18.31 -6.27 -19.79
N ALA A 207 -18.33 -6.85 -18.60
CA ALA A 207 -19.00 -8.13 -18.36
C ALA A 207 -20.52 -7.97 -18.49
N ARG A 208 -21.20 -8.94 -19.10
CA ARG A 208 -22.66 -9.06 -19.08
C ARG A 208 -23.12 -10.18 -18.16
N HIS A 209 -22.28 -11.19 -18.00
CA HIS A 209 -22.49 -12.31 -17.10
C HIS A 209 -21.27 -12.47 -16.19
N PHE A 210 -21.45 -13.12 -15.04
CA PHE A 210 -20.37 -13.35 -14.08
C PHE A 210 -19.24 -14.19 -14.69
N GLU A 211 -19.56 -15.08 -15.64
CA GLU A 211 -18.60 -15.89 -16.39
C GLU A 211 -17.63 -15.06 -17.23
N ASP A 212 -18.02 -13.86 -17.65
CA ASP A 212 -17.16 -12.97 -18.44
C ASP A 212 -15.97 -12.44 -17.63
N LEU A 213 -15.97 -12.65 -16.30
CA LEU A 213 -14.89 -12.28 -15.38
C LEU A 213 -13.74 -13.30 -15.35
N ARG A 214 -13.90 -14.49 -15.96
CA ARG A 214 -12.89 -15.57 -15.96
C ARG A 214 -11.56 -15.17 -16.59
N SER A 215 -11.53 -14.06 -17.33
CA SER A 215 -10.29 -13.50 -17.90
C SER A 215 -9.27 -13.09 -16.85
N ASN A 216 -9.72 -12.68 -15.66
CA ASN A 216 -8.86 -12.11 -14.63
C ASN A 216 -9.30 -12.40 -13.19
N ILE A 217 -10.45 -13.05 -12.98
CA ILE A 217 -10.93 -13.48 -11.66
C ILE A 217 -11.04 -15.02 -11.63
N PRO A 218 -10.52 -15.70 -10.59
CA PRO A 218 -10.63 -17.15 -10.45
C PRO A 218 -12.08 -17.64 -10.34
N ASP A 219 -12.36 -18.80 -10.91
CA ASP A 219 -13.70 -19.44 -10.91
C ASP A 219 -14.33 -19.53 -9.51
N PHE A 220 -13.57 -19.93 -8.50
CA PHE A 220 -14.10 -20.07 -7.14
C PHE A 220 -14.53 -18.72 -6.53
N LEU A 221 -13.91 -17.61 -6.94
CA LEU A 221 -14.32 -16.27 -6.53
C LEU A 221 -15.54 -15.80 -7.33
N ILE A 222 -15.61 -16.12 -8.62
CA ILE A 222 -16.80 -15.85 -9.44
C ILE A 222 -18.03 -16.53 -8.83
N GLU A 223 -17.93 -17.79 -8.42
CA GLU A 223 -19.03 -18.50 -7.75
C GLU A 223 -19.42 -17.89 -6.38
N ARG A 224 -18.50 -17.21 -5.69
CA ARG A 224 -18.83 -16.44 -4.48
C ARG A 224 -19.50 -15.12 -4.82
N LEU A 225 -19.00 -14.40 -5.82
CA LEU A 225 -19.59 -13.13 -6.28
C LEU A 225 -21.03 -13.32 -6.75
N LYS A 226 -21.32 -14.39 -7.51
CA LYS A 226 -22.68 -14.77 -7.93
C LYS A 226 -23.65 -14.97 -6.77
N LYS A 227 -23.17 -15.45 -5.63
CA LYS A 227 -24.01 -15.67 -4.43
C LYS A 227 -24.28 -14.37 -3.67
N LEU A 228 -23.43 -13.36 -3.85
CA LEU A 228 -23.46 -12.11 -3.08
C LEU A 228 -24.10 -10.94 -3.84
N TYR A 229 -23.90 -10.88 -5.16
CA TYR A 229 -24.36 -9.79 -6.02
C TYR A 229 -25.44 -10.28 -6.98
N GLY A 230 -26.47 -9.46 -7.21
CA GLY A 230 -27.57 -9.78 -8.12
C GLY A 230 -27.17 -9.72 -9.59
N HIS A 231 -26.30 -8.77 -9.94
CA HIS A 231 -25.76 -8.59 -11.28
C HIS A 231 -24.26 -8.26 -11.23
N VAL A 232 -23.54 -8.52 -12.34
CA VAL A 232 -22.09 -8.24 -12.42
C VAL A 232 -21.74 -6.75 -12.29
N ASP A 233 -22.70 -5.87 -12.60
CA ASP A 233 -22.57 -4.43 -12.42
C ASP A 233 -22.68 -3.97 -10.96
N ASP A 234 -23.22 -4.81 -10.08
CA ASP A 234 -23.42 -4.47 -8.67
C ASP A 234 -22.16 -4.73 -7.82
N ILE A 235 -21.13 -5.38 -8.38
CA ILE A 235 -19.90 -5.71 -7.68
C ILE A 235 -19.24 -4.41 -7.22
N ASP A 236 -19.07 -4.21 -5.91
CA ASP A 236 -18.38 -3.05 -5.36
C ASP A 236 -16.96 -2.97 -5.95
N LEU A 237 -16.50 -1.75 -6.29
CA LEU A 237 -15.17 -1.54 -6.86
C LEU A 237 -14.09 -2.30 -6.08
N TYR A 238 -13.97 -2.04 -4.78
CA TYR A 238 -12.95 -2.67 -3.95
C TYR A 238 -13.04 -4.20 -3.96
N ALA A 239 -14.25 -4.78 -3.93
CA ALA A 239 -14.44 -6.23 -3.97
C ALA A 239 -13.99 -6.84 -5.30
N GLY A 240 -14.24 -6.14 -6.41
CA GLY A 240 -13.74 -6.54 -7.72
C GLY A 240 -12.21 -6.49 -7.81
N LEU A 241 -11.59 -5.37 -7.43
CA LEU A 241 -10.13 -5.16 -7.52
C LEU A 241 -9.32 -6.23 -6.77
N ILE A 242 -9.75 -6.57 -5.55
CA ILE A 242 -9.05 -7.61 -4.77
C ILE A 242 -9.34 -9.02 -5.26
N SER A 243 -10.38 -9.22 -6.07
CA SER A 243 -10.74 -10.54 -6.58
C SER A 243 -9.96 -10.92 -7.82
N GLU A 244 -9.26 -9.97 -8.44
CA GLU A 244 -8.40 -10.23 -9.58
C GLU A 244 -7.17 -11.06 -9.19
N GLU A 245 -6.77 -11.97 -10.08
CA GLU A 245 -5.43 -12.54 -10.02
C GLU A 245 -4.39 -11.47 -10.33
N PRO A 246 -3.31 -11.39 -9.55
CA PRO A 246 -2.21 -10.48 -9.86
C PRO A 246 -1.61 -10.77 -11.24
N LEU A 247 -1.22 -9.72 -11.95
CA LEU A 247 -0.45 -9.88 -13.19
C LEU A 247 0.89 -10.58 -12.90
N LYS A 248 1.45 -11.24 -13.92
CA LYS A 248 2.73 -11.93 -13.78
C LYS A 248 3.83 -10.94 -13.36
N GLY A 249 4.40 -11.17 -12.17
CA GLY A 249 5.44 -10.30 -11.61
C GLY A 249 4.92 -9.01 -10.97
N ALA A 250 3.61 -8.92 -10.72
CA ALA A 250 2.95 -7.79 -10.08
C ALA A 250 2.23 -8.25 -8.79
N ALA A 251 1.90 -7.28 -7.93
CA ALA A 251 1.05 -7.48 -6.76
C ALA A 251 -0.44 -7.14 -7.02
N ALA A 252 -0.72 -6.42 -8.10
CA ALA A 252 -2.06 -5.96 -8.49
C ALA A 252 -2.59 -6.74 -9.71
N GLY A 253 -3.92 -6.82 -9.80
CA GLY A 253 -4.63 -7.24 -11.01
C GLY A 253 -4.55 -6.18 -12.11
N PHE A 254 -5.21 -6.43 -13.24
CA PHE A 254 -5.19 -5.54 -14.40
C PHE A 254 -5.99 -4.24 -14.17
N THR A 255 -7.14 -4.30 -13.50
CA THR A 255 -7.94 -3.09 -13.21
C THR A 255 -7.48 -2.38 -11.92
N SER A 256 -6.74 -3.11 -11.07
CA SER A 256 -6.38 -2.73 -9.69
C SER A 256 -5.27 -1.69 -9.58
#